data_AF-A0A8D8HGY1-F1
#
_entry.id   AF-A0A8D8HGY1-F1
#
_cell.length_a   1.000
_cell.length_b   1.000
_cell.length_c   1.000
_cell.angle_alpha   90.00
_cell.angle_beta   90.00
_cell.angle_gamma   90.00
#
_symmetry.space_group_name_H-M   'P 1'
#
loop_
_entity.id
_entity.type
_entity.pdbx_description
1 polymer ?
#
loop_
_entity_poly.entity_id
_entity_poly.type
_entity_poly.pdbx_seq_one_letter_code
_entity_poly.pdbx_strand_id
1 'polypeptide(L)'
;VRLKPPTAPQQQTLHTMTKRLLDLSLEDKQRFVASFDYVLTDCDGVVWNFHGPIEGVGRAIGVLKDAGKKVVYVSNNSVRTLENYKEQVHNLGHELAEEDLIHPAISVVRYLKSINFQGLIYAICAEPFLKLLKEAGFEVITGPNEPQ
;
A
#
# COMPACT_ATOMS: atom_id res chain seq x y z
N VAL A 1 -27.85 58.11 -11.78
CA VAL A 1 -26.71 57.41 -12.43
C VAL A 1 -26.28 56.28 -11.53
N ARG A 2 -26.67 55.03 -11.83
CA ARG A 2 -26.33 53.85 -11.03
C ARG A 2 -25.11 53.19 -11.68
N LEU A 3 -23.93 53.35 -11.10
CA LEU A 3 -22.70 52.75 -11.60
C LEU A 3 -22.79 51.23 -11.44
N LYS A 4 -22.56 50.49 -12.53
CA LYS A 4 -22.40 49.03 -12.48
C LYS A 4 -21.18 48.70 -11.62
N PRO A 5 -21.25 47.69 -10.73
CA PRO A 5 -20.08 47.23 -10.01
C PRO A 5 -19.05 46.64 -11.00
N PRO A 6 -17.74 46.72 -10.70
CA PRO A 6 -16.71 46.16 -11.55
C PRO A 6 -16.86 44.64 -11.66
N THR A 7 -16.79 44.13 -12.88
CA THR A 7 -16.77 42.70 -13.18
C THR A 7 -15.54 42.09 -12.52
N ALA A 8 -15.73 41.15 -11.59
CA ALA A 8 -14.64 40.37 -11.04
C ALA A 8 -13.91 39.64 -12.18
N PRO A 9 -12.56 39.56 -12.17
CA PRO A 9 -11.83 38.78 -13.16
C PRO A 9 -12.30 37.32 -13.07
N GLN A 10 -12.75 36.78 -14.20
CA GLN A 10 -13.03 35.35 -14.33
C GLN A 10 -11.74 34.61 -14.06
N GLN A 11 -11.62 33.98 -12.89
CA GLN A 11 -10.59 32.98 -12.64
C GLN A 11 -10.88 31.83 -13.62
N GLN A 12 -10.09 31.74 -14.68
CA GLN A 12 -10.08 30.55 -15.55
C GLN A 12 -9.58 29.39 -14.69
N THR A 13 -10.52 28.62 -14.16
CA THR A 13 -10.24 27.29 -13.63
C THR A 13 -9.65 26.47 -14.77
N LEU A 14 -8.35 26.19 -14.72
CA LEU A 14 -7.72 25.22 -15.62
C LEU A 14 -8.36 23.86 -15.35
N HIS A 15 -9.43 23.55 -16.08
CA HIS A 15 -9.96 22.20 -16.19
C HIS A 15 -8.89 21.37 -16.88
N THR A 16 -8.00 20.78 -16.09
CA THR A 16 -7.06 19.80 -16.60
C THR A 16 -7.88 18.57 -16.96
N MET A 17 -8.12 18.36 -18.26
CA MET A 17 -8.80 17.16 -18.74
C MET A 17 -8.03 15.93 -18.26
N THR A 18 -8.73 14.97 -17.65
CA THR A 18 -8.16 13.69 -17.26
C THR A 18 -7.58 13.00 -18.49
N LYS A 19 -6.27 12.73 -18.46
CA LYS A 19 -5.60 11.99 -19.53
C LYS A 19 -5.56 10.51 -19.20
N ARG A 20 -5.86 9.66 -20.18
CA ARG A 20 -5.70 8.20 -20.05
C ARG A 20 -4.23 7.86 -20.31
N LEU A 21 -3.61 7.14 -19.38
CA LEU A 21 -2.18 6.79 -19.45
C LEU A 21 -1.84 6.03 -20.75
N LEU A 22 -2.75 5.17 -21.22
CA LEU A 22 -2.56 4.39 -22.45
C LEU A 22 -2.49 5.26 -23.71
N ASP A 23 -3.21 6.39 -23.70
CA ASP A 23 -3.36 7.28 -24.85
C ASP A 23 -2.23 8.35 -24.91
N LEU A 24 -1.32 8.36 -23.93
CA LEU A 24 -0.18 9.26 -23.90
C LEU A 24 0.89 8.90 -24.95
N SER A 25 1.57 9.94 -25.46
CA SER A 25 2.79 9.78 -26.25
C SER A 25 3.88 9.06 -25.45
N LEU A 26 4.87 8.48 -26.12
CA LEU A 26 5.99 7.82 -25.43
C LEU A 26 6.74 8.78 -24.52
N GLU A 27 6.98 10.01 -24.98
CA GLU A 27 7.65 11.06 -24.22
C GLU A 27 6.84 11.46 -22.97
N ASP A 28 5.51 11.56 -23.10
CA ASP A 28 4.64 11.83 -21.95
C ASP A 28 4.61 10.67 -20.95
N LYS A 29 4.62 9.42 -21.42
CA LYS A 29 4.71 8.23 -20.53
C LYS A 29 6.02 8.23 -19.76
N GLN A 30 7.14 8.54 -20.43
CA GLN A 30 8.44 8.66 -19.79
C GLN A 30 8.47 9.79 -18.76
N ARG A 31 7.95 10.97 -19.11
CA ARG A 31 7.80 12.09 -18.17
C ARG A 31 6.96 11.72 -16.95
N PHE A 32 5.84 11.02 -17.16
CA PHE A 32 4.97 10.58 -16.09
C PHE A 32 5.69 9.60 -15.15
N VAL A 33 6.33 8.56 -15.69
CA VAL A 33 7.10 7.62 -14.86
C VAL A 33 8.24 8.34 -14.15
N ALA A 34 8.89 9.32 -14.78
CA ALA A 34 9.95 10.11 -14.16
C ALA A 34 9.46 11.06 -13.05
N SER A 35 8.16 11.34 -12.94
CA SER A 35 7.64 12.35 -12.00
C SER A 35 7.45 11.86 -10.56
N PHE A 36 7.79 10.60 -10.26
CA PHE A 36 7.69 10.03 -8.92
C PHE A 36 8.81 9.02 -8.67
N ASP A 37 9.22 8.85 -7.42
CA ASP A 37 10.29 7.93 -7.04
C ASP A 37 9.74 6.61 -6.47
N TYR A 38 8.57 6.65 -5.86
CA TYR A 38 7.94 5.52 -5.18
C TYR A 38 6.69 5.05 -5.90
N VAL A 39 6.50 3.74 -5.94
CA VAL A 39 5.25 3.08 -6.36
C VAL A 39 4.74 2.27 -5.19
N LEU A 40 3.63 2.72 -4.60
CA LEU A 40 2.92 1.96 -3.58
C LEU A 40 1.85 1.15 -4.30
N THR A 41 2.01 -0.18 -4.32
CA THR A 41 1.06 -1.08 -4.97
C THR A 41 0.24 -1.81 -3.94
N ASP A 42 -1.06 -1.90 -4.20
CA ASP A 42 -1.91 -2.92 -3.56
C ASP A 42 -1.45 -4.33 -3.98
N CYS A 43 -1.87 -5.35 -3.26
CA CYS A 43 -1.42 -6.73 -3.37
C CYS A 43 -2.48 -7.65 -3.97
N ASP A 44 -3.51 -8.00 -3.18
CA ASP A 44 -4.54 -8.96 -3.57
C ASP A 44 -5.46 -8.33 -4.64
N GLY A 45 -5.51 -8.92 -5.84
CA GLY A 45 -6.27 -8.41 -6.99
C GLY A 45 -5.49 -7.44 -7.90
N VAL A 46 -4.29 -7.03 -7.51
CA VAL A 46 -3.42 -6.13 -8.29
C VAL A 46 -2.13 -6.80 -8.71
N VAL A 47 -1.46 -7.48 -7.78
CA VAL A 47 -0.18 -8.16 -8.04
C VAL A 47 -0.38 -9.66 -8.23
N TRP A 48 -1.27 -10.25 -7.43
CA TRP A 48 -1.67 -11.64 -7.51
C TRP A 48 -3.17 -11.78 -7.25
N ASN A 49 -3.73 -12.93 -7.60
CA ASN A 49 -5.09 -13.30 -7.24
C ASN A 49 -5.09 -14.70 -6.58
N PHE A 50 -6.28 -15.30 -6.42
CA PHE A 50 -6.41 -16.63 -5.82
C PHE A 50 -5.60 -17.72 -6.55
N HIS A 51 -5.34 -17.56 -7.85
CA HIS A 51 -4.60 -18.50 -8.69
C HIS A 51 -3.10 -18.24 -8.72
N GLY A 52 -2.61 -17.18 -8.05
CA GLY A 52 -1.20 -16.80 -8.00
C GLY A 52 -0.92 -15.47 -8.71
N PRO A 53 0.35 -15.24 -9.12
CA PRO A 53 0.78 -14.02 -9.80
C PRO A 53 -0.10 -13.66 -11.01
N ILE A 54 -0.46 -12.38 -11.12
CA ILE A 54 -1.13 -11.88 -12.32
C ILE A 54 -0.09 -11.77 -13.45
N GLU A 55 -0.47 -12.24 -14.64
CA GLU A 55 0.43 -12.30 -15.79
C GLU A 55 1.03 -10.94 -16.12
N GLY A 56 2.35 -10.90 -16.33
CA GLY A 56 3.08 -9.69 -16.70
C GLY A 56 3.44 -8.76 -15.54
N VAL A 57 2.85 -8.93 -14.35
CA VAL A 57 3.15 -8.06 -13.19
C VAL A 57 4.60 -8.18 -12.74
N GLY A 58 5.16 -9.38 -12.66
CA GLY A 58 6.56 -9.58 -12.29
C GLY A 58 7.51 -8.79 -13.20
N ARG A 59 7.28 -8.79 -14.52
CA ARG A 59 8.02 -7.95 -15.47
C ARG A 59 7.78 -6.46 -15.24
N ALA A 60 6.54 -6.04 -15.03
CA ALA A 60 6.22 -4.63 -14.81
C ALA A 60 6.92 -4.07 -13.57
N ILE A 61 6.94 -4.82 -12.47
CA ILE A 61 7.68 -4.48 -11.25
C ILE A 61 9.18 -4.38 -11.55
N GLY A 62 9.73 -5.34 -12.31
CA GLY A 62 11.13 -5.28 -12.75
C GLY A 62 11.46 -4.01 -13.51
N VAL A 63 10.66 -3.66 -14.53
CA VAL A 63 10.85 -2.43 -15.31
C VAL A 63 10.78 -1.16 -14.45
N LEU A 64 9.89 -1.12 -13.45
CA LEU A 64 9.83 -0.01 -12.50
C LEU A 64 11.11 0.08 -11.65
N LYS A 65 11.57 -1.04 -11.11
CA LYS A 65 12.82 -1.11 -10.31
C LYS A 65 14.04 -0.72 -11.15
N ASP A 66 14.14 -1.21 -12.39
CA ASP A 66 15.21 -0.88 -13.33
C ASP A 66 15.21 0.61 -13.71
N ALA A 67 14.02 1.23 -13.73
CA ALA A 67 13.86 2.68 -13.91
C ALA A 67 14.15 3.49 -12.63
N GLY A 68 14.74 2.87 -11.60
CA GLY A 68 15.12 3.49 -10.33
C GLY A 68 13.95 3.72 -9.37
N LYS A 69 12.78 3.12 -9.60
CA LYS A 69 11.62 3.29 -8.71
C LYS A 69 11.71 2.35 -7.52
N LYS A 70 11.37 2.86 -6.33
CA LYS A 70 11.17 2.03 -5.14
C LYS A 70 9.74 1.52 -5.11
N VAL A 71 9.57 0.21 -5.23
CA VAL A 71 8.26 -0.45 -5.21
C VAL A 71 7.99 -0.95 -3.79
N VAL A 72 6.90 -0.48 -3.20
CA VAL A 72 6.44 -0.86 -1.85
C VAL A 72 5.09 -1.55 -1.96
N TYR A 73 4.99 -2.73 -1.37
CA TYR A 73 3.78 -3.54 -1.33
C TYR A 73 2.94 -3.13 -0.12
N VAL A 74 1.70 -2.73 -0.35
CA VAL A 74 0.79 -2.25 0.68
C VAL A 74 -0.41 -3.17 0.72
N SER A 75 -0.67 -3.76 1.88
CA SER A 75 -1.79 -4.68 2.04
C SER A 75 -2.61 -4.35 3.27
N ASN A 76 -3.92 -4.54 3.17
CA ASN A 76 -4.85 -4.55 4.30
C ASN A 76 -5.16 -5.99 4.79
N ASN A 77 -4.61 -7.02 4.13
CA ASN A 77 -4.85 -8.40 4.49
C ASN A 77 -3.99 -8.81 5.71
N SER A 78 -4.67 -8.89 6.86
CA SER A 78 -4.10 -9.19 8.17
C SER A 78 -3.97 -10.68 8.49
N VAL A 79 -4.41 -11.56 7.58
CA VAL A 79 -4.38 -13.02 7.79
C VAL A 79 -3.05 -13.61 7.33
N ARG A 80 -2.49 -13.10 6.23
CA ARG A 80 -1.22 -13.60 5.66
C ARG A 80 -0.04 -13.26 6.58
N THR A 81 0.85 -14.23 6.75
CA THR A 81 2.14 -14.05 7.42
C THR A 81 3.11 -13.26 6.53
N LEU A 82 4.15 -12.67 7.12
CA LEU A 82 5.22 -12.01 6.35
C LEU A 82 5.92 -13.00 5.40
N GLU A 83 6.09 -14.24 5.84
CA GLU A 83 6.69 -15.31 5.03
C GLU A 83 5.85 -15.60 3.78
N ASN A 84 4.51 -15.60 3.91
CA ASN A 84 3.65 -15.75 2.75
C ASN A 84 3.82 -14.60 1.75
N TYR A 85 4.03 -13.35 2.20
CA TYR A 85 4.32 -12.25 1.28
C TYR A 85 5.67 -12.42 0.60
N LYS A 86 6.71 -12.85 1.35
CA LYS A 86 8.03 -13.14 0.76
C LYS A 86 7.93 -14.20 -0.34
N GLU A 87 7.21 -15.29 -0.09
CA GLU A 87 6.96 -16.34 -1.08
C GLU A 87 6.19 -15.83 -2.31
N GLN A 88 5.13 -15.04 -2.13
CA GLN A 88 4.37 -14.47 -3.25
C GLN A 88 5.22 -13.53 -4.11
N VAL A 89 6.07 -12.71 -3.49
CA VAL A 89 6.96 -11.80 -4.21
C VAL A 89 8.10 -12.57 -4.89
N HIS A 90 8.61 -13.62 -4.26
CA HIS A 90 9.57 -14.54 -4.87
C HIS A 90 8.98 -15.21 -6.13
N ASN A 91 7.71 -15.61 -6.10
CA ASN A 91 7.02 -16.17 -7.26
C ASN A 91 6.83 -15.17 -8.43
N LEU A 92 6.99 -13.85 -8.18
CA LEU A 92 7.06 -12.82 -9.22
C LEU A 92 8.47 -12.66 -9.82
N GLY A 93 9.47 -13.38 -9.28
CA GLY A 93 10.88 -13.26 -9.63
C GLY A 93 11.62 -12.15 -8.88
N HIS A 94 11.12 -11.73 -7.71
CA HIS A 94 11.68 -10.64 -6.91
C HIS A 94 11.90 -11.05 -5.46
N GLU A 95 12.88 -10.43 -4.81
CA GLU A 95 13.02 -10.51 -3.35
C GLU A 95 12.20 -9.41 -2.66
N LEU A 96 11.65 -9.73 -1.48
CA LEU A 96 10.92 -8.78 -0.65
C LEU A 96 11.75 -8.38 0.58
N ALA A 97 12.22 -7.14 0.58
CA ALA A 97 12.79 -6.52 1.77
C ALA A 97 11.67 -6.14 2.77
N GLU A 98 11.95 -6.20 4.07
CA GLU A 98 10.94 -5.94 5.09
C GLU A 98 10.46 -4.48 5.09
N GLU A 99 11.33 -3.54 4.73
CA GLU A 99 11.01 -2.13 4.54
C GLU A 99 10.10 -1.87 3.33
N ASP A 100 10.03 -2.80 2.39
CA ASP A 100 9.21 -2.70 1.18
C ASP A 100 7.81 -3.31 1.37
N LEU A 101 7.45 -3.70 2.60
CA LEU A 101 6.13 -4.21 2.94
C LEU A 101 5.45 -3.36 4.01
N ILE A 102 4.29 -2.80 3.67
CA ILE A 102 3.35 -2.22 4.63
C ILE A 102 2.29 -3.28 4.95
N HIS A 103 2.40 -3.86 6.14
CA HIS A 103 1.50 -4.88 6.67
C HIS A 103 0.66 -4.33 7.83
N PRO A 104 -0.63 -4.71 7.99
CA PRO A 104 -1.49 -4.18 9.04
C PRO A 104 -0.97 -4.44 10.45
N ALA A 105 -0.45 -5.65 10.72
CA ALA A 105 0.05 -6.00 12.05
C ALA A 105 1.30 -5.21 12.42
N ILE A 106 2.24 -5.07 11.48
CA ILE A 106 3.44 -4.26 11.67
C ILE A 106 3.04 -2.79 11.92
N SER A 107 2.09 -2.27 11.16
CA SER A 107 1.62 -0.89 11.29
C SER A 107 1.01 -0.63 12.67
N VAL A 108 0.17 -1.54 13.17
CA VAL A 108 -0.42 -1.45 14.52
C VAL A 108 0.65 -1.56 15.59
N VAL A 109 1.60 -2.50 15.48
CA VAL A 109 2.73 -2.63 16.42
C VAL A 109 3.54 -1.33 16.48
N ARG A 110 3.88 -0.75 15.32
CA ARG A 110 4.64 0.51 15.25
C ARG A 110 3.87 1.67 15.89
N TYR A 111 2.57 1.76 15.63
CA TYR A 111 1.71 2.78 16.24
C TYR A 111 1.62 2.64 17.77
N LEU A 112 1.37 1.43 18.28
CA LEU A 112 1.30 1.20 19.73
C LEU A 112 2.62 1.54 20.42
N LYS A 113 3.75 1.24 19.79
CA LYS A 113 5.08 1.64 20.28
C LYS A 113 5.28 3.15 20.26
N SER A 114 4.84 3.85 19.21
CA SER A 114 5.05 5.30 19.09
C SER A 114 4.28 6.11 20.13
N ILE A 115 3.15 5.59 20.60
CA ILE A 115 2.37 6.19 21.69
C ILE A 115 2.76 5.66 23.08
N ASN A 116 3.81 4.83 23.17
CA ASN A 116 4.24 4.14 24.38
C ASN A 116 3.07 3.44 25.11
N PHE A 117 2.28 2.66 24.36
CA PHE A 117 1.14 1.95 24.93
C PHE A 117 1.60 0.86 25.91
N GLN A 118 0.99 0.83 27.10
CA GLN A 118 1.31 -0.12 28.19
C GLN A 118 0.07 -0.88 28.70
N GLY A 119 -1.09 -0.69 28.06
CA GLY A 119 -2.33 -1.32 28.48
C GLY A 119 -2.45 -2.79 28.03
N LEU A 120 -3.47 -3.46 28.56
CA LEU A 120 -3.87 -4.78 28.08
C LEU A 120 -4.62 -4.66 26.74
N ILE A 121 -4.22 -5.47 25.74
CA ILE A 121 -4.89 -5.53 24.44
C ILE A 121 -5.89 -6.67 24.41
N TYR A 122 -7.15 -6.38 24.13
CA TYR A 122 -8.12 -7.39 23.72
C TYR A 122 -8.11 -7.50 22.19
N ALA A 123 -7.63 -8.62 21.66
CA ALA A 123 -7.37 -8.77 20.23
C ALA A 123 -8.38 -9.70 19.54
N ILE A 124 -8.97 -9.20 18.46
CA ILE A 124 -9.80 -9.97 17.51
C ILE A 124 -9.07 -9.95 16.16
N CYS A 125 -8.18 -10.91 15.95
CA CYS A 125 -7.40 -11.01 14.73
C CYS A 125 -6.89 -12.44 14.53
N ALA A 126 -6.31 -12.70 13.35
CA ALA A 126 -5.72 -14.00 13.04
C ALA A 126 -4.45 -14.26 13.88
N GLU A 127 -4.13 -15.54 14.08
CA GLU A 127 -2.98 -15.98 14.87
C GLU A 127 -1.65 -15.32 14.47
N PRO A 128 -1.31 -15.13 13.18
CA PRO A 128 -0.09 -14.42 12.80
C PRO A 128 -0.01 -12.98 13.34
N PHE A 129 -1.14 -12.29 13.41
CA PHE A 129 -1.20 -10.93 13.95
C PHE A 129 -1.01 -10.95 15.47
N LEU A 130 -1.69 -11.87 16.16
CA LEU A 130 -1.55 -12.06 17.60
C LEU A 130 -0.09 -12.33 18.00
N LYS A 131 0.59 -13.19 17.24
CA LYS A 131 2.00 -13.51 17.43
C LYS A 131 2.86 -12.25 17.34
N LEU A 132 2.66 -11.41 16.32
CA LEU A 132 3.42 -10.16 16.16
C LEU A 132 3.19 -9.15 17.31
N LEU A 133 1.96 -9.07 17.85
CA LEU A 133 1.70 -8.23 19.02
C LEU A 133 2.44 -8.74 20.26
N LYS A 134 2.40 -10.06 20.51
CA LYS A 134 3.09 -10.68 21.66
C LYS A 134 4.62 -10.56 21.54
N GLU A 135 5.18 -10.82 20.36
CA GLU A 135 6.61 -10.67 20.07
C GLU A 135 7.08 -9.22 20.20
N ALA A 136 6.20 -8.26 19.96
CA ALA A 136 6.48 -6.84 20.18
C ALA A 136 6.48 -6.42 21.66
N GLY A 137 6.12 -7.33 22.58
CA GLY A 137 6.13 -7.11 24.03
C GLY A 137 4.80 -6.65 24.60
N PHE A 138 3.71 -6.71 23.85
CA PHE A 138 2.40 -6.31 24.36
C PHE A 138 1.71 -7.45 25.12
N GLU A 139 1.01 -7.09 26.20
CA GLU A 139 0.08 -8.01 26.87
C GLU A 139 -1.20 -8.12 26.04
N VAL A 140 -1.54 -9.34 25.64
CA VAL A 140 -2.68 -9.61 24.75
C VAL A 140 -3.56 -10.72 25.31
N ILE A 141 -4.86 -10.47 25.37
CA ILE A 141 -5.92 -11.46 25.63
C ILE A 141 -6.83 -11.60 24.41
N THR A 142 -7.46 -12.77 24.27
CA THR A 142 -8.38 -13.12 23.18
C THR A 142 -9.64 -13.75 23.75
N GLY A 143 -10.72 -13.79 22.96
CA GLY A 143 -11.91 -14.57 23.30
C GLY A 143 -13.17 -14.11 22.56
N PRO A 144 -14.35 -14.57 23.02
CA PRO A 144 -14.53 -15.69 23.95
C PRO A 144 -14.01 -17.00 23.35
N ASN A 145 -13.39 -17.85 24.19
CA ASN A 145 -12.83 -19.15 23.77
C ASN A 145 -13.88 -20.29 23.78
N GLU A 146 -15.12 -19.97 24.13
CA GLU A 146 -16.27 -20.88 24.13
C GLU A 146 -17.34 -20.40 23.14
N PRO A 147 -17.98 -21.32 22.39
CA PRO A 147 -19.16 -20.97 21.60
C PRO A 147 -20.30 -20.52 22.51
N GLN A 148 -21.00 -19.44 22.14
CA GLN A 148 -22.29 -19.09 22.73
C GLN A 148 -23.41 -19.99 22.20
#